data_AF-E9I1E6-F1
#
_entry.id   AF-E9I1E6-F1
#
_cell.length_a   1.000
_cell.length_b   1.000
_cell.length_c   1.000
_cell.angle_alpha   90.00
_cell.angle_beta   90.00
_cell.angle_gamma   90.00
#
_symmetry.space_group_name_H-M   'P 1'
#
loop_
_entity.id
_entity.type
_entity.pdbx_description
1 polymer ?
#
loop_
_entity_poly.entity_id
_entity_poly.type
_entity_poly.pdbx_seq_one_letter_code
_entity_poly.pdbx_strand_id
1 'polypeptide(L)'
;MQKGYVTEFRYCSKIAWGIKDYGQLSNLIDYGWGMARSDRAFIFTDNHDNQRGHGGGGNVITHESPRDYKQAVAYTLAQDYGFTRIMSSYYFTNTDQGPPSNGGYSTADVIINGDGSCGGGWVCEHRWNVMKKMVEFRNAVVGTSMENYWNNGNAVAFSRGNKGFFAMAKQGSMSESLQTGLPAGSYCNIIDDCASSIQVGADGTAQISINNYEEPILAVCAGGCGGEGGTPGPTIPTTTGPTPPPMTGVQRTVVFVKKQTAPGQDLFIRGGIDSTVRPGCTQDITSTCAIDFQMKSLGASSHYDKYNSWSTGDSRLDWYGAEPGQGSYVGQTAEGTPLAWTSNSASSPGFQSLNAWGDHYWMVEFDMDCSQSENGWFEVKSFLTN
;
A
#
# COMPACT_ATOMS: atom_id res chain seq x y z
N MET A 1 18.87 11.65 2.90
CA MET A 1 18.23 10.74 1.93
C MET A 1 16.83 10.43 2.41
N GLN A 2 15.82 10.88 1.69
CA GLN A 2 14.44 10.47 1.91
C GLN A 2 14.22 9.13 1.19
N LYS A 3 13.67 8.14 1.88
CA LYS A 3 13.40 6.82 1.31
C LYS A 3 11.89 6.72 1.06
N GLY A 4 11.49 6.33 -0.14
CA GLY A 4 10.09 6.06 -0.47
C GLY A 4 9.59 4.77 0.18
N TYR A 5 8.27 4.59 0.20
CA TYR A 5 7.66 3.31 0.58
C TYR A 5 7.77 2.29 -0.56
N VAL A 6 7.80 1.00 -0.20
CA VAL A 6 7.78 -0.12 -1.13
C VAL A 6 6.52 -0.94 -0.87
N THR A 7 5.83 -1.35 -1.94
CA THR A 7 4.64 -2.20 -1.86
C THR A 7 4.97 -3.56 -1.23
N GLU A 8 4.36 -3.85 -0.08
CA GLU A 8 4.62 -5.08 0.67
C GLU A 8 3.61 -6.16 0.31
N PHE A 9 3.80 -6.80 -0.84
CA PHE A 9 2.90 -7.86 -1.32
C PHE A 9 2.79 -9.07 -0.38
N ARG A 10 3.80 -9.32 0.47
CA ARG A 10 3.75 -10.43 1.44
C ARG A 10 2.71 -10.18 2.52
N TYR A 11 2.40 -8.92 2.81
CA TYR A 11 1.37 -8.56 3.76
C TYR A 11 0.02 -9.14 3.32
N CYS A 12 -0.33 -9.06 2.03
CA CYS A 12 -1.58 -9.59 1.47
C CYS A 12 -1.78 -11.08 1.83
N SER A 13 -0.76 -11.91 1.62
CA SER A 13 -0.82 -13.34 1.93
C SER A 13 -0.82 -13.60 3.45
N LYS A 14 -0.06 -12.81 4.24
CA LYS A 14 -0.02 -12.96 5.70
C LYS A 14 -1.37 -12.60 6.33
N ILE A 15 -2.03 -11.53 5.87
CA ILE A 15 -3.35 -11.15 6.41
C ILE A 15 -4.42 -12.14 5.98
N ALA A 16 -4.36 -12.63 4.75
CA ALA A 16 -5.27 -13.68 4.29
C ALA A 16 -5.14 -14.96 5.14
N TRP A 17 -3.91 -15.38 5.44
CA TRP A 17 -3.65 -16.50 6.33
C TRP A 17 -4.14 -16.23 7.76
N GLY A 18 -3.87 -15.05 8.29
CA GLY A 18 -4.29 -14.64 9.63
C GLY A 18 -5.80 -14.59 9.82
N ILE A 19 -6.57 -14.17 8.81
CA ILE A 19 -8.04 -14.20 8.89
C ILE A 19 -8.57 -15.64 8.82
N LYS A 20 -7.93 -16.50 8.01
CA LYS A 20 -8.27 -17.93 7.97
C LYS A 20 -7.90 -18.64 9.28
N ASP A 21 -6.82 -18.24 9.94
CA ASP A 21 -6.35 -18.77 11.22
C ASP A 21 -5.88 -17.64 12.15
N TYR A 22 -6.75 -17.23 13.08
CA TYR A 22 -6.48 -16.12 13.99
C TYR A 22 -5.25 -16.35 14.85
N GLY A 23 -4.82 -17.60 15.07
CA GLY A 23 -3.57 -17.90 15.78
C GLY A 23 -2.32 -17.32 15.10
N GLN A 24 -2.39 -17.01 13.80
CA GLN A 24 -1.28 -16.45 13.02
C GLN A 24 -1.23 -14.92 13.05
N LEU A 25 -2.27 -14.25 13.54
CA LEU A 25 -2.37 -12.79 13.52
C LEU A 25 -1.30 -12.10 14.38
N SER A 26 -0.76 -12.80 15.38
CA SER A 26 0.34 -12.32 16.23
C SER A 26 1.66 -12.20 15.48
N ASN A 27 1.86 -13.04 14.46
CA ASN A 27 3.08 -13.11 13.64
C ASN A 27 2.83 -12.57 12.23
N LEU A 28 1.90 -11.62 12.08
CA LEU A 28 1.55 -11.05 10.78
C LEU A 28 2.75 -10.35 10.14
N ILE A 29 3.50 -9.57 10.94
CA ILE A 29 4.70 -8.87 10.51
C ILE A 29 5.91 -9.77 10.74
N ASP A 30 6.53 -10.20 9.64
CA ASP A 30 7.56 -11.22 9.68
C ASP A 30 8.76 -10.79 8.81
N TYR A 31 9.79 -10.27 9.48
CA TYR A 31 11.02 -9.85 8.80
C TYR A 31 11.80 -11.04 8.24
N GLY A 32 11.57 -12.27 8.72
CA GLY A 32 12.13 -13.50 8.16
C GLY A 32 11.59 -13.79 6.75
N TRP A 33 10.41 -13.28 6.43
CA TRP A 33 9.86 -13.29 5.06
C TRP A 33 10.44 -12.20 4.17
N GLY A 34 11.35 -11.37 4.69
CA GLY A 34 11.91 -10.24 3.97
C GLY A 34 10.94 -9.07 3.85
N MET A 35 9.96 -8.96 4.75
CA MET A 35 9.08 -7.81 4.82
C MET A 35 9.87 -6.53 5.13
N ALA A 36 9.48 -5.42 4.53
CA ALA A 36 10.04 -4.11 4.80
C ALA A 36 9.79 -3.69 6.25
N ARG A 37 10.58 -2.74 6.74
CA ARG A 37 10.27 -2.09 8.02
C ARG A 37 9.02 -1.22 7.88
N SER A 38 8.30 -1.02 8.98
CA SER A 38 7.08 -0.18 9.03
C SER A 38 7.28 1.19 8.36
N ASP A 39 8.42 1.85 8.60
CA ASP A 39 8.77 3.17 8.03
C ASP A 39 8.97 3.18 6.50
N ARG A 40 8.89 2.02 5.84
CA ARG A 40 9.15 1.82 4.40
C ARG A 40 8.14 0.90 3.73
N ALA A 41 7.16 0.38 4.47
CA ALA A 41 6.17 -0.55 3.94
C ALA A 41 4.92 0.20 3.49
N PHE A 42 4.52 0.01 2.24
CA PHE A 42 3.21 0.37 1.72
C PHE A 42 2.35 -0.89 1.68
N ILE A 43 1.38 -0.99 2.57
CA ILE A 43 0.60 -2.21 2.82
C ILE A 43 -0.84 -2.08 2.32
N PHE A 44 -1.41 -3.22 1.94
CA PHE A 44 -2.77 -3.35 1.46
C PHE A 44 -3.21 -4.81 1.61
N THR A 45 -4.51 -5.05 1.83
CA THR A 45 -5.06 -6.42 1.88
C THR A 45 -5.09 -7.05 0.48
N ASP A 46 -5.41 -6.23 -0.52
CA ASP A 46 -5.50 -6.56 -1.94
C ASP A 46 -5.17 -5.32 -2.81
N ASN A 47 -5.00 -5.52 -4.11
CA ASN A 47 -4.84 -4.47 -5.09
C ASN A 47 -5.52 -4.85 -6.42
N HIS A 48 -5.46 -3.94 -7.40
CA HIS A 48 -6.04 -4.15 -8.73
C HIS A 48 -5.51 -5.41 -9.45
N ASP A 49 -4.25 -5.79 -9.24
CA ASP A 49 -3.66 -6.97 -9.87
C ASP A 49 -4.10 -8.26 -9.17
N ASN A 50 -3.86 -8.37 -7.86
CA ASN A 50 -3.99 -9.63 -7.14
C ASN A 50 -5.46 -10.04 -6.90
N GLN A 51 -6.40 -9.08 -6.89
CA GLN A 51 -7.83 -9.40 -6.87
C GLN A 51 -8.30 -10.09 -8.14
N ARG A 52 -7.54 -9.96 -9.24
CA ARG A 52 -7.79 -10.57 -10.55
C ARG A 52 -6.95 -11.82 -10.78
N GLY A 53 -6.18 -12.27 -9.79
CA GLY A 53 -5.19 -13.34 -9.95
C GLY A 53 -3.99 -12.95 -10.82
N HIS A 54 -3.81 -11.66 -11.12
CA HIS A 54 -2.65 -11.15 -11.83
C HIS A 54 -1.52 -10.82 -10.83
N GLY A 55 -0.28 -10.80 -11.32
CA GLY A 55 0.88 -10.39 -10.52
C GLY A 55 1.33 -11.42 -9.46
N GLY A 56 1.95 -10.92 -8.39
CA GLY A 56 2.50 -11.73 -7.29
C GLY A 56 1.70 -11.57 -5.98
N GLY A 57 1.94 -12.48 -5.02
CA GLY A 57 1.33 -12.41 -3.68
C GLY A 57 0.00 -13.18 -3.52
N GLY A 58 -0.17 -14.28 -4.28
CA GLY A 58 -1.41 -15.08 -4.34
C GLY A 58 -2.05 -15.47 -2.98
N ASN A 59 -3.29 -15.98 -3.06
CA ASN A 59 -4.20 -16.23 -1.93
C ASN A 59 -4.47 -14.95 -1.11
N VAL A 60 -5.11 -13.97 -1.75
CA VAL A 60 -5.55 -12.72 -1.10
C VAL A 60 -7.03 -12.80 -0.70
N ILE A 61 -7.45 -11.95 0.23
CA ILE A 61 -8.85 -11.74 0.55
C ILE A 61 -9.31 -10.48 -0.16
N THR A 62 -10.44 -10.53 -0.86
CA THR A 62 -11.00 -9.44 -1.64
C THR A 62 -12.45 -9.18 -1.24
N HIS A 63 -13.07 -8.16 -1.83
CA HIS A 63 -14.49 -7.87 -1.67
C HIS A 63 -15.44 -9.03 -2.04
N GLU A 64 -14.98 -10.04 -2.81
CA GLU A 64 -15.77 -11.23 -3.13
C GLU A 64 -16.11 -12.08 -1.89
N SER A 65 -15.33 -11.93 -0.81
CA SER A 65 -15.59 -12.52 0.50
C SER A 65 -15.80 -11.42 1.54
N PRO A 66 -16.93 -10.69 1.49
CA PRO A 66 -17.08 -9.38 2.14
C PRO A 66 -16.91 -9.44 3.66
N ARG A 67 -17.36 -10.52 4.30
CA ARG A 67 -17.22 -10.72 5.76
C ARG A 67 -15.76 -10.83 6.19
N ASP A 68 -14.99 -11.66 5.49
CA ASP A 68 -13.58 -11.88 5.80
C ASP A 68 -12.74 -10.66 5.40
N TYR A 69 -13.12 -9.99 4.30
CA TYR A 69 -12.48 -8.74 3.87
C TYR A 69 -12.65 -7.60 4.87
N LYS A 70 -13.85 -7.43 5.45
CA LYS A 70 -14.09 -6.47 6.54
C LYS A 70 -13.17 -6.71 7.72
N GLN A 71 -13.02 -7.96 8.16
CA GLN A 71 -12.10 -8.32 9.27
C GLN A 71 -10.63 -8.08 8.88
N ALA A 72 -10.21 -8.46 7.67
CA ALA A 72 -8.86 -8.25 7.17
C ALA A 72 -8.46 -6.77 7.16
N VAL A 73 -9.31 -5.92 6.58
CA VAL A 73 -9.06 -4.47 6.49
C VAL A 73 -9.17 -3.81 7.86
N ALA A 74 -10.13 -4.21 8.72
CA ALA A 74 -10.23 -3.69 10.08
C ALA A 74 -8.97 -3.97 10.90
N TYR A 75 -8.48 -5.22 10.90
CA TYR A 75 -7.23 -5.57 11.57
C TYR A 75 -6.03 -4.78 11.00
N THR A 76 -5.96 -4.67 9.68
CA THR A 76 -4.93 -3.87 8.99
C THR A 76 -4.93 -2.41 9.43
N LEU A 77 -6.11 -1.79 9.54
CA LEU A 77 -6.26 -0.42 9.98
C LEU A 77 -5.97 -0.23 11.47
N ALA A 78 -6.29 -1.22 12.30
CA ALA A 78 -6.05 -1.19 13.74
C ALA A 78 -4.55 -1.29 14.10
N GLN A 79 -3.73 -1.97 13.29
CA GLN A 79 -2.29 -2.13 13.53
C GLN A 79 -1.47 -0.84 13.33
N ASP A 80 -0.24 -0.82 13.85
CA ASP A 80 0.76 0.25 13.74
C ASP A 80 1.83 0.00 12.67
N TYR A 81 1.59 -0.94 11.75
CA TYR A 81 2.52 -1.29 10.66
C TYR A 81 2.15 -0.59 9.34
N GLY A 82 3.16 -0.01 8.69
CA GLY A 82 3.12 0.48 7.32
C GLY A 82 2.21 1.67 7.05
N PHE A 83 2.39 2.24 5.86
CA PHE A 83 1.41 3.14 5.25
C PHE A 83 0.33 2.30 4.57
N THR A 84 -0.93 2.47 4.97
CA THR A 84 -2.03 1.58 4.54
C THR A 84 -2.83 2.17 3.39
N ARG A 85 -3.11 1.33 2.39
CA ARG A 85 -4.09 1.60 1.34
C ARG A 85 -5.27 0.64 1.47
N ILE A 86 -6.48 1.17 1.25
CA ILE A 86 -7.72 0.39 1.07
C ILE A 86 -8.01 0.39 -0.44
N MET A 87 -8.28 -0.79 -1.01
CA MET A 87 -8.70 -0.89 -2.41
C MET A 87 -10.14 -0.39 -2.56
N SER A 88 -10.45 0.24 -3.70
CA SER A 88 -11.82 0.57 -4.07
C SER A 88 -12.07 0.04 -5.48
N SER A 89 -12.96 -0.93 -5.59
CA SER A 89 -13.09 -1.78 -6.75
C SER A 89 -14.40 -1.57 -7.51
N TYR A 90 -14.51 -2.26 -8.64
CA TYR A 90 -15.73 -2.54 -9.36
C TYR A 90 -15.86 -4.06 -9.56
N TYR A 91 -17.08 -4.55 -9.72
CA TYR A 91 -17.34 -5.96 -9.98
C TYR A 91 -16.94 -6.35 -11.41
N PHE A 92 -16.32 -7.51 -11.57
CA PHE A 92 -15.96 -8.08 -12.86
C PHE A 92 -16.22 -9.59 -12.88
N THR A 93 -16.44 -10.16 -14.07
CA THR A 93 -16.54 -11.61 -14.28
C THR A 93 -15.42 -12.16 -15.16
N ASN A 94 -14.67 -11.26 -15.79
CA ASN A 94 -13.44 -11.53 -16.52
C ASN A 94 -12.32 -10.68 -15.91
N THR A 95 -11.15 -11.28 -15.69
CA THR A 95 -9.99 -10.62 -15.08
C THR A 95 -9.45 -9.47 -15.94
N ASP A 96 -9.64 -9.54 -17.26
CA ASP A 96 -9.25 -8.48 -18.21
C ASP A 96 -10.39 -7.46 -18.44
N GLN A 97 -11.49 -7.55 -17.68
CA GLN A 97 -12.64 -6.65 -17.82
C GLN A 97 -12.31 -5.24 -17.28
N GLY A 98 -12.57 -4.24 -18.13
CA GLY A 98 -12.58 -2.83 -17.74
C GLY A 98 -13.72 -2.47 -16.75
N PRO A 99 -13.78 -1.21 -16.31
CA PRO A 99 -14.79 -0.75 -15.36
C PRO A 99 -16.21 -0.77 -15.96
N PRO A 100 -17.26 -0.54 -15.12
CA PRO A 100 -18.59 -0.20 -15.61
C PRO A 100 -18.51 0.90 -16.68
N SER A 101 -19.19 0.72 -17.82
CA SER A 101 -19.02 1.55 -19.02
C SER A 101 -20.35 1.94 -19.64
N ASN A 102 -20.45 3.16 -20.15
CA ASN A 102 -21.58 3.61 -20.99
C ASN A 102 -21.37 3.26 -22.47
N GLY A 103 -20.37 2.42 -22.79
CA GLY A 103 -19.92 2.16 -24.16
C GLY A 103 -18.94 3.20 -24.67
N GLY A 104 -18.40 2.99 -25.88
CA GLY A 104 -17.51 3.95 -26.56
C GLY A 104 -16.22 4.29 -25.79
N TYR A 105 -15.65 3.33 -25.04
CA TYR A 105 -14.48 3.51 -24.17
C TYR A 105 -14.68 4.50 -23.00
N SER A 106 -15.92 4.88 -22.68
CA SER A 106 -16.23 5.71 -21.50
C SER A 106 -16.44 4.86 -20.24
N THR A 107 -16.11 5.43 -19.08
CA THR A 107 -16.42 4.83 -17.77
C THR A 107 -17.72 5.43 -17.25
N ALA A 108 -18.60 4.59 -16.70
CA ALA A 108 -19.85 5.03 -16.09
C ALA A 108 -19.62 5.67 -14.71
N ASP A 109 -20.47 6.61 -14.33
CA ASP A 109 -20.37 7.26 -13.01
C ASP A 109 -20.63 6.27 -11.86
N VAL A 110 -20.09 6.60 -10.69
CA VAL A 110 -20.40 5.88 -9.45
C VAL A 110 -21.80 6.26 -8.99
N ILE A 111 -22.69 5.28 -8.91
CA ILE A 111 -24.03 5.47 -8.35
C ILE A 111 -23.95 5.33 -6.84
N ILE A 112 -24.43 6.33 -6.09
CA ILE A 112 -24.56 6.26 -4.63
C ILE A 112 -26.03 6.01 -4.27
N ASN A 113 -26.29 4.89 -3.61
CA ASN A 113 -27.62 4.51 -3.16
C ASN A 113 -28.02 5.32 -1.92
N GLY A 114 -29.33 5.32 -1.58
CA GLY A 114 -29.84 6.07 -0.44
C GLY A 114 -29.29 5.66 0.93
N ASP A 115 -28.78 4.43 1.05
CA ASP A 115 -28.10 3.91 2.25
C ASP A 115 -26.59 4.23 2.27
N GLY A 116 -26.08 4.96 1.27
CA GLY A 116 -24.68 5.33 1.12
C GLY A 116 -23.79 4.24 0.51
N SER A 117 -24.34 3.06 0.20
CA SER A 117 -23.65 2.03 -0.58
C SER A 117 -23.51 2.45 -2.05
N CYS A 118 -22.61 1.79 -2.78
CA CYS A 118 -22.47 2.03 -4.22
C CYS A 118 -23.32 1.05 -5.05
N GLY A 119 -23.80 1.54 -6.18
CA GLY A 119 -24.50 0.78 -7.22
C GLY A 119 -23.78 0.87 -8.57
N GLY A 120 -24.45 0.42 -9.63
CA GLY A 120 -23.92 0.55 -11.00
C GLY A 120 -22.70 -0.31 -11.31
N GLY A 121 -22.46 -1.36 -10.53
CA GLY A 121 -21.29 -2.23 -10.69
C GLY A 121 -20.06 -1.80 -9.88
N TRP A 122 -20.15 -0.71 -9.12
CA TRP A 122 -19.08 -0.26 -8.21
C TRP A 122 -19.18 -0.91 -6.84
N VAL A 123 -18.05 -1.35 -6.27
CA VAL A 123 -18.00 -2.03 -4.97
C VAL A 123 -17.88 -1.03 -3.82
N CYS A 124 -17.00 -0.04 -3.97
CA CYS A 124 -16.75 1.02 -3.00
C CYS A 124 -16.47 0.54 -1.56
N GLU A 125 -15.52 -0.36 -1.40
CA GLU A 125 -15.12 -0.92 -0.09
C GLU A 125 -14.80 0.17 0.92
N HIS A 126 -14.19 1.28 0.47
CA HIS A 126 -13.89 2.45 1.31
C HIS A 126 -15.13 3.13 1.95
N ARG A 127 -16.35 2.84 1.45
CA ARG A 127 -17.62 3.38 1.98
C ARG A 127 -18.34 2.43 2.91
N TRP A 128 -17.90 1.17 2.97
CA TRP A 128 -18.46 0.18 3.88
C TRP A 128 -18.30 0.65 5.32
N ASN A 129 -19.29 0.34 6.16
CA ASN A 129 -19.38 0.83 7.53
C ASN A 129 -18.06 0.61 8.28
N VAL A 130 -17.60 -0.64 8.35
CA VAL A 130 -16.34 -1.04 9.01
C VAL A 130 -15.15 -0.21 8.52
N MET A 131 -15.00 0.01 7.21
CA MET A 131 -13.85 0.73 6.66
C MET A 131 -13.85 2.20 7.09
N LYS A 132 -15.01 2.88 7.02
CA LYS A 132 -15.14 4.28 7.47
C LYS A 132 -14.76 4.41 8.95
N LYS A 133 -15.34 3.57 9.79
CA LYS A 133 -15.11 3.56 11.25
C LYS A 133 -13.67 3.22 11.61
N MET A 134 -13.05 2.26 10.92
CA MET A 134 -11.68 1.87 11.20
C MET A 134 -10.64 2.88 10.69
N VAL A 135 -10.97 3.70 9.69
CA VAL A 135 -10.15 4.87 9.33
C VAL A 135 -10.20 5.94 10.43
N GLU A 136 -11.38 6.22 10.99
CA GLU A 136 -11.54 7.10 12.17
C GLU A 136 -10.71 6.57 13.35
N PHE A 137 -10.82 5.27 13.67
CA PHE A 137 -10.00 4.63 14.69
C PHE A 137 -8.51 4.80 14.43
N ARG A 138 -8.02 4.48 13.21
CA ARG A 138 -6.59 4.57 12.86
C ARG A 138 -6.06 6.00 13.05
N ASN A 139 -6.85 7.01 12.70
CA ASN A 139 -6.49 8.41 12.87
C ASN A 139 -6.44 8.81 14.36
N ALA A 140 -7.43 8.38 15.15
CA ALA A 140 -7.49 8.68 16.58
C ALA A 140 -6.29 8.09 17.37
N VAL A 141 -5.79 6.92 16.93
CA VAL A 141 -4.71 6.21 17.61
C VAL A 141 -3.32 6.45 17.00
N VAL A 142 -3.16 7.49 16.16
CA VAL A 142 -1.85 7.86 15.61
C VAL A 142 -0.80 8.05 16.71
N GLY A 143 0.42 7.57 16.43
CA GLY A 143 1.59 7.71 17.28
C GLY A 143 1.68 6.72 18.45
N THR A 144 0.77 5.75 18.55
CA THR A 144 0.82 4.71 19.59
C THR A 144 1.26 3.36 19.00
N SER A 145 1.76 2.47 19.85
CA SER A 145 2.12 1.11 19.47
C SER A 145 1.01 0.11 19.79
N MET A 146 1.06 -1.06 19.17
CA MET A 146 0.23 -2.20 19.57
C MET A 146 0.70 -2.73 20.94
N GLU A 147 -0.21 -2.73 21.92
CA GLU A 147 0.03 -3.13 23.31
C GLU A 147 -1.12 -4.02 23.80
N ASN A 148 -0.96 -4.70 24.95
CA ASN A 148 -1.99 -5.56 25.55
C ASN A 148 -2.58 -6.58 24.56
N TYR A 149 -1.72 -7.16 23.72
CA TYR A 149 -2.15 -8.13 22.72
C TYR A 149 -2.68 -9.41 23.38
N TRP A 150 -3.87 -9.83 22.97
CA TRP A 150 -4.54 -11.03 23.41
C TRP A 150 -5.13 -11.78 22.22
N ASN A 151 -5.04 -13.11 22.24
CA ASN A 151 -5.56 -13.98 21.19
C ASN A 151 -5.83 -15.38 21.76
N ASN A 152 -6.97 -15.97 21.42
CA ASN A 152 -7.33 -17.34 21.83
C ASN A 152 -7.61 -18.29 20.65
N GLY A 153 -7.21 -17.92 19.44
CA GLY A 153 -7.45 -18.65 18.19
C GLY A 153 -8.84 -18.45 17.57
N ASN A 154 -9.81 -17.94 18.32
CA ASN A 154 -11.16 -17.59 17.82
C ASN A 154 -11.49 -16.10 17.92
N ALA A 155 -10.76 -15.37 18.76
CA ALA A 155 -10.85 -13.93 18.90
C ALA A 155 -9.45 -13.35 19.12
N VAL A 156 -9.30 -12.08 18.76
CA VAL A 156 -8.08 -11.30 18.96
C VAL A 156 -8.46 -9.91 19.43
N ALA A 157 -7.65 -9.36 20.33
CA ALA A 157 -7.82 -8.01 20.83
C ALA A 157 -6.47 -7.39 21.15
N PHE A 158 -6.38 -6.07 21.06
CA PHE A 158 -5.21 -5.32 21.49
C PHE A 158 -5.57 -3.85 21.68
N SER A 159 -4.72 -3.17 22.43
CA SER A 159 -4.76 -1.74 22.61
C SER A 159 -3.78 -1.03 21.67
N ARG A 160 -4.06 0.24 21.39
CA ARG A 160 -3.18 1.17 20.70
C ARG A 160 -2.77 2.24 21.70
N GLY A 161 -1.82 1.87 22.56
CA GLY A 161 -1.50 2.59 23.79
C GLY A 161 -2.75 2.82 24.64
N ASN A 162 -2.86 4.01 25.23
CA ASN A 162 -4.05 4.43 25.99
C ASN A 162 -5.11 5.17 25.15
N LYS A 163 -4.98 5.16 23.81
CA LYS A 163 -5.86 5.93 22.92
C LYS A 163 -6.99 5.13 22.31
N GLY A 164 -6.85 3.82 22.17
CA GLY A 164 -7.91 3.00 21.58
C GLY A 164 -7.72 1.52 21.85
N PHE A 165 -8.81 0.78 21.74
CA PHE A 165 -8.84 -0.66 21.90
C PHE A 165 -9.65 -1.29 20.76
N PHE A 166 -9.12 -2.38 20.22
CA PHE A 166 -9.69 -3.12 19.10
C PHE A 166 -9.88 -4.58 19.50
N ALA A 167 -11.00 -5.17 19.08
CA ALA A 167 -11.23 -6.60 19.17
C ALA A 167 -12.00 -7.10 17.95
N MET A 168 -11.79 -8.36 17.58
CA MET A 168 -12.62 -9.04 16.58
C MET A 168 -12.75 -10.54 16.86
N ALA A 169 -13.86 -11.12 16.42
CA ALA A 169 -14.20 -12.52 16.68
C ALA A 169 -14.47 -13.29 15.38
N LYS A 170 -13.70 -14.34 15.13
CA LYS A 170 -13.76 -15.13 13.89
C LYS A 170 -15.15 -15.72 13.62
N GLN A 171 -15.84 -16.15 14.67
CA GLN A 171 -17.14 -16.85 14.57
C GLN A 171 -18.36 -15.96 14.86
N GLY A 172 -18.20 -14.63 14.90
CA GLY A 172 -19.33 -13.74 15.16
C GLY A 172 -19.43 -13.23 16.60
N SER A 173 -18.84 -13.94 17.55
CA SER A 173 -19.00 -13.63 18.96
C SER A 173 -17.78 -13.91 19.84
N MET A 174 -17.67 -13.12 20.91
CA MET A 174 -16.73 -13.32 22.02
C MET A 174 -17.30 -12.70 23.30
N SER A 175 -16.85 -13.16 24.46
CA SER A 175 -17.16 -12.54 25.77
C SER A 175 -15.99 -12.78 26.71
N GLU A 176 -15.14 -11.78 26.91
CA GLU A 176 -13.86 -11.93 27.61
C GLU A 176 -13.59 -10.69 28.47
N SER A 177 -12.97 -10.87 29.65
CA SER A 177 -12.47 -9.76 30.46
C SER A 177 -11.01 -9.51 30.13
N LEU A 178 -10.70 -8.34 29.56
CA LEU A 178 -9.40 -8.05 28.97
C LEU A 178 -8.82 -6.74 29.51
N GLN A 179 -7.48 -6.67 29.62
CA GLN A 179 -6.75 -5.45 29.87
C GLN A 179 -6.79 -4.57 28.61
N THR A 180 -7.38 -3.38 28.72
CA THR A 180 -7.60 -2.50 27.57
C THR A 180 -6.52 -1.45 27.38
N GLY A 181 -5.73 -1.16 28.42
CA GLY A 181 -4.80 -0.04 28.43
C GLY A 181 -5.48 1.35 28.46
N LEU A 182 -6.81 1.40 28.39
CA LEU A 182 -7.57 2.64 28.43
C LEU A 182 -7.74 3.12 29.88
N PRO A 183 -7.86 4.45 30.10
CA PRO A 183 -8.29 4.98 31.39
C PRO A 183 -9.69 4.47 31.79
N ALA A 184 -9.97 4.45 33.09
CA ALA A 184 -11.30 4.11 33.58
C ALA A 184 -12.38 5.03 32.97
N GLY A 185 -13.49 4.46 32.51
CA GLY A 185 -14.54 5.21 31.85
C GLY A 185 -15.43 4.37 30.94
N SER A 186 -16.42 5.04 30.34
CA SER A 186 -17.35 4.47 29.38
C SER A 186 -16.91 4.79 27.96
N TYR A 187 -16.84 3.79 27.09
CA TYR A 187 -16.40 3.96 25.71
C TYR A 187 -17.40 3.34 24.74
N CYS A 188 -17.89 4.13 23.80
CA CYS A 188 -18.80 3.65 22.75
C CYS A 188 -18.05 2.78 21.73
N ASN A 189 -18.68 1.68 21.30
CA ASN A 189 -18.25 0.92 20.13
C ASN A 189 -18.61 1.68 18.85
N ILE A 190 -17.61 2.13 18.10
CA ILE A 190 -17.88 2.92 16.88
C ILE A 190 -18.36 2.09 15.70
N ILE A 191 -18.17 0.76 15.73
CA ILE A 191 -18.57 -0.13 14.64
C ILE A 191 -20.10 -0.20 14.53
N ASP A 192 -20.82 -0.16 15.65
CA ASP A 192 -22.28 -0.24 15.70
C ASP A 192 -22.95 1.12 15.97
N ASP A 193 -22.27 2.21 15.62
CA ASP A 193 -22.75 3.59 15.82
C ASP A 193 -23.15 3.86 17.30
N CYS A 194 -22.34 3.38 18.24
CA CYS A 194 -22.56 3.50 19.68
C CYS A 194 -23.80 2.78 20.21
N ALA A 195 -24.37 1.82 19.48
CA ALA A 195 -25.42 0.97 20.00
C ALA A 195 -24.93 0.13 21.20
N SER A 196 -23.63 -0.18 21.25
CA SER A 196 -22.99 -0.78 22.42
C SER A 196 -21.83 0.06 22.97
N SER A 197 -21.43 -0.25 24.21
CA SER A 197 -20.29 0.38 24.90
C SER A 197 -19.59 -0.61 25.82
N ILE A 198 -18.34 -0.32 26.16
CA ILE A 198 -17.59 -1.01 27.22
C ILE A 198 -17.40 -0.10 28.42
N GLN A 199 -17.35 -0.69 29.61
CA GLN A 199 -16.98 -0.01 30.85
C GLN A 199 -15.60 -0.47 31.27
N VAL A 200 -14.63 0.45 31.30
CA VAL A 200 -13.27 0.20 31.73
C VAL A 200 -13.15 0.53 33.22
N GLY A 201 -12.70 -0.44 34.01
CA GLY A 201 -12.49 -0.31 35.44
C GLY A 201 -11.23 0.50 35.80
N ALA A 202 -11.06 0.79 37.08
CA ALA A 202 -9.90 1.51 37.61
C ALA A 202 -8.55 0.80 37.36
N ASP A 203 -8.59 -0.51 37.13
CA ASP A 203 -7.43 -1.34 36.79
C ASP A 203 -7.18 -1.46 35.28
N GLY A 204 -7.95 -0.76 34.44
CA GLY A 204 -7.86 -0.78 32.99
C GLY A 204 -8.53 -1.99 32.32
N THR A 205 -9.17 -2.88 33.10
CA THR A 205 -9.87 -4.05 32.55
C THR A 205 -11.29 -3.71 32.14
N ALA A 206 -11.81 -4.40 31.12
CA ALA A 206 -13.20 -4.29 30.69
C ALA A 206 -13.75 -5.63 30.20
N GLN A 207 -15.06 -5.83 30.37
CA GLN A 207 -15.76 -6.94 29.73
C GLN A 207 -15.99 -6.58 28.25
N ILE A 208 -15.38 -7.34 27.36
CA ILE A 208 -15.48 -7.19 25.91
C ILE A 208 -16.46 -8.22 25.39
N SER A 209 -17.55 -7.75 24.77
CA SER A 209 -18.59 -8.60 24.20
C SER A 209 -18.82 -8.22 22.74
N ILE A 210 -18.76 -9.21 21.85
CA ILE A 210 -19.15 -9.08 20.44
C ILE A 210 -20.24 -10.12 20.20
N ASN A 211 -21.31 -9.73 19.52
CA ASN A 211 -22.36 -10.64 19.07
C ASN A 211 -22.96 -10.12 17.75
N ASN A 212 -22.14 -10.14 16.71
CA ASN A 212 -22.52 -9.69 15.37
C ASN A 212 -21.80 -10.57 14.35
N TYR A 213 -22.54 -11.44 13.67
CA TYR A 213 -21.94 -12.38 12.71
C TYR A 213 -21.37 -11.67 11.46
N GLU A 214 -22.04 -10.61 10.99
CA GLU A 214 -21.67 -9.90 9.76
C GLU A 214 -20.50 -8.94 9.96
N GLU A 215 -20.42 -8.32 11.14
CA GLU A 215 -19.38 -7.35 11.52
C GLU A 215 -18.87 -7.66 12.94
N PRO A 216 -18.15 -8.76 13.15
CA PRO A 216 -17.71 -9.19 14.48
C PRO A 216 -16.50 -8.41 14.97
N ILE A 217 -16.62 -7.09 15.02
CA ILE A 217 -15.54 -6.15 15.30
C ILE A 217 -16.03 -5.17 16.37
N LEU A 218 -15.16 -4.86 17.31
CA LEU A 218 -15.34 -3.81 18.30
C LEU A 218 -14.14 -2.88 18.24
N ALA A 219 -14.41 -1.58 18.18
CA ALA A 219 -13.37 -0.56 18.21
C ALA A 219 -13.84 0.62 19.07
N VAL A 220 -12.97 1.09 19.95
CA VAL A 220 -13.25 2.18 20.89
C VAL A 220 -12.05 3.12 20.97
N CYS A 221 -12.26 4.42 21.17
CA CYS A 221 -11.19 5.40 21.34
C CYS A 221 -11.40 6.29 22.57
N ALA A 222 -10.31 6.63 23.25
CA ALA A 222 -10.30 7.65 24.28
C ALA A 222 -10.56 9.03 23.66
N GLY A 223 -11.61 9.70 24.15
CA GLY A 223 -12.06 10.98 23.61
C GLY A 223 -12.96 10.89 22.37
N GLY A 224 -13.39 9.68 21.98
CA GLY A 224 -14.18 9.42 20.76
C GLY A 224 -13.30 9.30 19.50
N CYS A 225 -13.67 8.40 18.57
CA CYS A 225 -12.88 8.19 17.34
C CYS A 225 -13.20 9.22 16.23
N GLY A 226 -14.33 9.94 16.36
CA GLY A 226 -14.83 10.96 15.44
C GLY A 226 -16.00 11.69 16.10
N GLY A 227 -15.99 13.03 16.05
CA GLY A 227 -16.89 13.88 16.83
C GLY A 227 -18.37 13.75 16.45
N GLU A 228 -19.24 13.93 17.45
CA GLU A 228 -20.65 14.21 17.23
C GLU A 228 -20.79 15.47 16.35
N GLY A 229 -21.53 15.35 15.24
CA GLY A 229 -22.00 16.50 14.47
C GLY A 229 -21.21 16.83 13.20
N GLY A 230 -21.92 16.78 12.08
CA GLY A 230 -21.47 17.36 10.82
C GLY A 230 -21.13 18.85 10.99
N THR A 231 -19.84 19.13 11.00
CA THR A 231 -19.22 20.38 10.58
C THR A 231 -18.04 19.95 9.72
N PRO A 232 -17.62 20.69 8.67
CA PRO A 232 -16.44 20.30 7.92
C PRO A 232 -15.34 20.13 8.95
N GLY A 233 -14.78 18.92 9.02
CA GLY A 233 -13.70 18.65 9.95
C GLY A 233 -12.69 19.79 9.82
N PRO A 234 -11.98 20.17 10.90
CA PRO A 234 -10.79 20.97 10.70
C PRO A 234 -10.07 20.33 9.51
N THR A 235 -9.68 21.15 8.53
CA THR A 235 -8.75 20.75 7.49
C THR A 235 -7.47 20.37 8.22
N ILE A 236 -7.48 19.18 8.83
CA ILE A 236 -6.33 18.47 9.28
C ILE A 236 -5.70 18.13 7.95
N PRO A 237 -4.57 18.77 7.60
CA PRO A 237 -3.80 18.33 6.45
C PRO A 237 -3.58 16.85 6.72
N THR A 238 -4.04 16.01 5.79
CA THR A 238 -3.69 14.59 5.69
C THR A 238 -2.30 14.45 6.28
N THR A 239 -2.15 13.72 7.39
CA THR A 239 -0.88 13.62 8.12
C THR A 239 0.22 13.55 7.11
N THR A 240 0.95 14.65 6.99
CA THR A 240 2.12 14.76 6.13
C THR A 240 3.13 13.87 6.82
N GLY A 241 3.05 12.55 6.57
CA GLY A 241 4.25 11.73 6.61
C GLY A 241 5.27 12.53 5.81
N PRO A 242 6.39 12.91 6.43
CA PRO A 242 7.08 14.18 6.20
C PRO A 242 7.05 14.48 4.71
N THR A 243 6.14 15.35 4.27
CA THR A 243 6.12 15.71 2.86
C THR A 243 7.49 16.34 2.68
N PRO A 244 8.37 15.75 1.85
CA PRO A 244 9.58 16.45 1.46
C PRO A 244 9.17 17.88 1.13
N PRO A 245 9.92 18.92 1.54
CA PRO A 245 9.73 20.20 0.89
C PRO A 245 9.71 19.96 -0.63
N PRO A 246 8.75 20.55 -1.38
CA PRO A 246 8.62 20.28 -2.81
C PRO A 246 9.99 20.41 -3.47
N MET A 247 10.52 19.29 -3.95
CA MET A 247 11.77 19.31 -4.68
C MET A 247 11.47 19.96 -6.02
N THR A 248 12.10 21.09 -6.31
CA THR A 248 11.90 21.82 -7.56
C THR A 248 13.17 21.78 -8.40
N GLY A 249 12.99 21.91 -9.72
CA GLY A 249 14.08 21.83 -10.68
C GLY A 249 14.69 20.43 -10.81
N VAL A 250 15.85 20.39 -11.46
CA VAL A 250 16.54 19.14 -11.75
C VAL A 250 17.29 18.62 -10.52
N GLN A 251 16.96 17.41 -10.09
CA GLN A 251 17.57 16.74 -8.94
C GLN A 251 18.19 15.41 -9.36
N ARG A 252 19.38 15.13 -8.81
CA ARG A 252 20.01 13.81 -8.95
C ARG A 252 19.16 12.76 -8.23
N THR A 253 18.69 11.78 -8.98
CA THR A 253 17.82 10.71 -8.50
C THR A 253 18.47 9.35 -8.74
N VAL A 254 18.41 8.49 -7.73
CA VAL A 254 18.96 7.13 -7.80
C VAL A 254 17.88 6.16 -7.35
N VAL A 255 17.56 5.20 -8.21
CA VAL A 255 16.58 4.16 -7.91
C VAL A 255 17.31 2.83 -7.77
N PHE A 256 17.07 2.16 -6.64
CA PHE A 256 17.51 0.79 -6.40
C PHE A 256 16.31 -0.14 -6.32
N VAL A 257 16.35 -1.25 -7.07
CA VAL A 257 15.36 -2.33 -6.99
C VAL A 257 16.06 -3.62 -6.61
N LYS A 258 15.67 -4.21 -5.48
CA LYS A 258 16.19 -5.52 -5.07
C LYS A 258 15.47 -6.64 -5.82
N LYS A 259 16.19 -7.34 -6.69
CA LYS A 259 15.66 -8.52 -7.39
C LYS A 259 16.79 -9.50 -7.68
N GLN A 260 16.72 -10.67 -7.05
CA GLN A 260 17.59 -11.78 -7.42
C GLN A 260 17.25 -12.23 -8.84
N THR A 261 18.27 -12.28 -9.69
CA THR A 261 18.19 -12.51 -11.14
C THR A 261 19.18 -13.59 -11.55
N ALA A 262 18.88 -14.31 -12.62
CA ALA A 262 19.78 -15.23 -13.28
C ALA A 262 20.51 -14.54 -14.46
N PRO A 263 21.65 -15.08 -14.93
CA PRO A 263 22.26 -14.62 -16.17
C PRO A 263 21.26 -14.64 -17.33
N GLY A 264 21.21 -13.54 -18.09
CA GLY A 264 20.24 -13.34 -19.17
C GLY A 264 18.99 -12.54 -18.75
N GLN A 265 18.69 -12.45 -17.45
CA GLN A 265 17.57 -11.63 -16.98
C GLN A 265 17.97 -10.18 -16.77
N ASP A 266 17.11 -9.26 -17.20
CA ASP A 266 17.31 -7.82 -17.06
C ASP A 266 16.12 -7.15 -16.40
N LEU A 267 16.38 -6.00 -15.78
CA LEU A 267 15.38 -5.24 -15.07
C LEU A 267 15.26 -3.84 -15.65
N PHE A 268 14.02 -3.44 -15.89
CA PHE A 268 13.63 -2.09 -16.31
C PHE A 268 12.69 -1.49 -15.27
N ILE A 269 12.55 -0.17 -15.28
CA ILE A 269 11.45 0.53 -14.62
C ILE A 269 10.61 1.28 -15.64
N ARG A 270 9.32 1.37 -15.34
CA ARG A 270 8.36 2.29 -15.95
C ARG A 270 7.73 3.08 -14.83
N GLY A 271 7.39 4.33 -15.05
CA GLY A 271 6.95 5.19 -13.96
C GLY A 271 6.44 6.53 -14.42
N GLY A 272 6.19 7.43 -13.48
CA GLY A 272 5.68 8.75 -13.76
C GLY A 272 4.67 9.15 -12.70
N ILE A 273 3.68 9.95 -13.09
CA ILE A 273 2.55 10.32 -12.25
C ILE A 273 1.37 9.42 -12.59
N ASP A 274 0.69 8.91 -11.56
CA ASP A 274 -0.53 8.12 -11.75
C ASP A 274 -1.67 9.02 -12.26
N SER A 275 -2.51 8.49 -13.16
CA SER A 275 -3.58 9.26 -13.79
C SER A 275 -4.70 9.68 -12.84
N THR A 276 -4.80 9.02 -11.68
CA THR A 276 -5.69 9.42 -10.58
C THR A 276 -5.17 10.66 -9.84
N VAL A 277 -3.86 10.92 -9.92
CA VAL A 277 -3.20 12.07 -9.31
C VAL A 277 -3.11 13.23 -10.30
N ARG A 278 -2.74 12.95 -11.55
CA ARG A 278 -2.67 13.94 -12.65
C ARG A 278 -3.58 13.53 -13.82
N PRO A 279 -4.75 14.17 -13.98
CA PRO A 279 -5.61 13.94 -15.12
C PRO A 279 -4.92 14.34 -16.44
N GLY A 280 -5.28 13.66 -17.54
CA GLY A 280 -4.78 14.02 -18.88
C GLY A 280 -3.54 13.27 -19.35
N CYS A 281 -3.19 12.14 -18.71
CA CYS A 281 -2.15 11.25 -19.22
C CYS A 281 -2.56 10.69 -20.60
N THR A 282 -1.68 10.80 -21.61
CA THR A 282 -1.81 10.11 -22.91
C THR A 282 -1.13 8.75 -22.83
N GLN A 283 -1.18 7.92 -23.88
CA GLN A 283 -0.55 6.59 -23.90
C GLN A 283 0.82 6.56 -24.59
N ASP A 284 1.55 7.66 -24.53
CA ASP A 284 2.84 7.83 -25.19
C ASP A 284 3.77 8.77 -24.40
N ILE A 285 4.98 8.96 -24.91
CA ILE A 285 6.01 9.83 -24.33
C ILE A 285 5.58 11.30 -24.19
N THR A 286 4.55 11.75 -24.93
CA THR A 286 4.03 13.13 -24.83
C THR A 286 3.10 13.33 -23.63
N SER A 287 2.86 12.27 -22.85
CA SER A 287 2.02 12.29 -21.67
C SER A 287 2.52 13.30 -20.65
N THR A 288 1.59 14.13 -20.15
CA THR A 288 1.84 15.07 -19.05
C THR A 288 2.18 14.38 -17.72
N CYS A 289 2.00 13.05 -17.68
CA CYS A 289 2.32 12.20 -16.56
C CYS A 289 3.72 11.57 -16.66
N ALA A 290 4.38 11.71 -17.81
CA ALA A 290 5.79 11.38 -17.93
C ALA A 290 6.65 12.49 -17.28
N ILE A 291 7.79 12.11 -16.70
CA ILE A 291 8.69 13.04 -16.03
C ILE A 291 10.02 13.06 -16.76
N ASP A 292 10.45 14.23 -17.19
CA ASP A 292 11.72 14.40 -17.89
C ASP A 292 12.91 14.06 -16.97
N PHE A 293 13.89 13.37 -17.53
CA PHE A 293 15.18 13.18 -16.89
C PHE A 293 16.34 13.21 -17.89
N GLN A 294 17.56 13.30 -17.36
CA GLN A 294 18.78 13.04 -18.10
C GLN A 294 19.50 11.83 -17.50
N MET A 295 19.63 10.76 -18.28
CA MET A 295 20.32 9.54 -17.85
C MET A 295 21.78 9.80 -17.46
N LYS A 296 22.23 9.12 -16.40
CA LYS A 296 23.65 9.08 -16.01
C LYS A 296 24.24 7.73 -16.35
N SER A 297 25.46 7.74 -16.90
CA SER A 297 26.21 6.51 -17.05
C SER A 297 26.63 5.97 -15.68
N LEU A 298 26.51 4.66 -15.49
CA LEU A 298 27.01 3.94 -14.32
C LEU A 298 28.44 3.43 -14.52
N GLY A 299 29.00 3.57 -15.72
CA GLY A 299 30.35 3.13 -16.06
C GLY A 299 30.51 2.79 -17.54
N ALA A 300 31.75 2.61 -17.96
CA ALA A 300 32.12 2.30 -19.35
C ALA A 300 32.74 0.91 -19.54
N SER A 301 32.77 0.07 -18.49
CA SER A 301 33.18 -1.32 -18.61
C SER A 301 32.13 -2.15 -19.35
N SER A 302 32.53 -3.29 -19.90
CA SER A 302 31.62 -4.20 -20.60
C SER A 302 30.42 -4.68 -19.77
N HIS A 303 30.53 -4.68 -18.45
CA HIS A 303 29.40 -4.92 -17.52
C HIS A 303 28.21 -3.98 -17.77
N TYR A 304 28.46 -2.74 -18.18
CA TYR A 304 27.45 -1.71 -18.40
C TYR A 304 27.07 -1.51 -19.88
N ASP A 305 27.64 -2.27 -20.82
CA ASP A 305 27.36 -2.11 -22.26
C ASP A 305 25.86 -2.19 -22.55
N LYS A 306 25.19 -3.21 -21.97
CA LYS A 306 23.76 -3.43 -22.14
C LYS A 306 22.93 -2.26 -21.60
N TYR A 307 23.24 -1.81 -20.38
CA TYR A 307 22.61 -0.65 -19.75
C TYR A 307 22.81 0.63 -20.58
N ASN A 308 24.04 0.91 -21.01
CA ASN A 308 24.37 2.12 -21.78
C ASN A 308 23.70 2.13 -23.15
N SER A 309 23.63 0.97 -23.82
CA SER A 309 22.93 0.84 -25.10
C SER A 309 21.44 1.14 -24.96
N TRP A 310 20.74 0.53 -24.00
CA TRP A 310 19.31 0.81 -23.77
C TRP A 310 19.02 2.20 -23.21
N SER A 311 19.97 2.81 -22.49
CA SER A 311 19.81 4.18 -21.97
C SER A 311 19.93 5.25 -23.06
N THR A 312 20.42 4.89 -24.24
CA THR A 312 20.56 5.85 -25.35
C THR A 312 19.19 6.27 -25.81
N GLY A 313 18.89 7.57 -25.78
CA GLY A 313 17.59 8.11 -26.22
C GLY A 313 16.46 7.94 -25.21
N ASP A 314 16.74 7.39 -24.03
CA ASP A 314 15.81 7.33 -22.89
C ASP A 314 15.83 8.69 -22.17
N SER A 315 14.67 9.36 -22.08
CA SER A 315 14.59 10.77 -21.70
C SER A 315 13.49 11.11 -20.71
N ARG A 316 12.57 10.19 -20.46
CA ARG A 316 11.42 10.36 -19.59
C ARG A 316 11.14 9.10 -18.82
N LEU A 317 10.73 9.28 -17.58
CA LEU A 317 10.12 8.22 -16.80
C LEU A 317 8.63 8.17 -17.19
N ASP A 318 8.25 7.17 -17.99
CA ASP A 318 6.88 6.96 -18.46
C ASP A 318 6.35 5.53 -18.22
N TRP A 319 5.04 5.34 -18.41
CA TRP A 319 4.33 4.08 -18.18
C TRP A 319 4.31 3.12 -19.38
N TYR A 320 4.83 3.52 -20.54
CA TYR A 320 4.53 2.93 -21.85
C TYR A 320 5.70 2.11 -22.44
N GLY A 321 6.88 2.11 -21.81
CA GLY A 321 7.97 1.20 -22.13
C GLY A 321 9.06 1.89 -22.95
N ALA A 322 9.43 1.30 -24.10
CA ALA A 322 10.53 1.85 -24.90
C ALA A 322 10.14 3.18 -25.57
N GLU A 323 11.00 4.18 -25.47
CA GLU A 323 10.78 5.46 -26.15
C GLU A 323 11.10 5.39 -27.66
N PRO A 324 10.46 6.21 -28.50
CA PRO A 324 10.86 6.36 -29.90
C PRO A 324 12.33 6.79 -30.03
N GLY A 325 13.15 5.92 -30.60
CA GLY A 325 14.59 6.16 -30.75
C GLY A 325 15.43 5.72 -29.55
N GLN A 326 14.82 5.11 -28.53
CA GLN A 326 15.56 4.45 -27.47
C GLN A 326 16.38 3.29 -28.04
N GLY A 327 17.60 3.13 -27.52
CA GLY A 327 18.57 2.18 -28.01
C GLY A 327 18.14 0.72 -27.78
N SER A 328 18.84 -0.17 -28.48
CA SER A 328 18.70 -1.63 -28.35
C SER A 328 20.06 -2.26 -28.09
N TYR A 329 20.07 -3.47 -27.55
CA TYR A 329 21.30 -4.23 -27.32
C TYR A 329 21.17 -5.62 -27.93
N VAL A 330 22.04 -5.93 -28.89
CA VAL A 330 22.05 -7.23 -29.61
C VAL A 330 20.66 -7.59 -30.15
N GLY A 331 19.95 -6.60 -30.71
CA GLY A 331 18.62 -6.77 -31.28
C GLY A 331 17.46 -6.83 -30.27
N GLN A 332 17.73 -6.79 -28.96
CA GLN A 332 16.71 -6.65 -27.93
C GLN A 332 16.38 -5.18 -27.70
N THR A 333 15.12 -4.79 -27.88
CA THR A 333 14.61 -3.46 -27.54
C THR A 333 14.56 -3.28 -26.02
N ALA A 334 14.69 -2.04 -25.55
CA ALA A 334 14.42 -1.72 -24.16
C ALA A 334 12.93 -1.98 -23.82
N GLU A 335 12.61 -2.14 -22.54
CA GLU A 335 11.23 -2.29 -22.06
C GLU A 335 10.86 -1.17 -21.08
N GLY A 336 11.49 0.00 -21.22
CA GLY A 336 11.44 1.12 -20.29
C GLY A 336 12.84 1.63 -19.97
N THR A 337 12.96 2.33 -18.86
CA THR A 337 14.27 2.79 -18.36
C THR A 337 15.07 1.60 -17.81
N PRO A 338 16.25 1.28 -18.35
CA PRO A 338 17.03 0.11 -17.94
C PRO A 338 17.64 0.32 -16.54
N LEU A 339 17.80 -0.77 -15.79
CA LEU A 339 18.63 -0.81 -14.60
C LEU A 339 19.86 -1.67 -14.88
N ALA A 340 20.98 -1.35 -14.23
CA ALA A 340 22.15 -2.21 -14.23
C ALA A 340 22.17 -3.07 -12.97
N TRP A 341 22.57 -4.34 -13.09
CA TRP A 341 22.88 -5.15 -11.92
C TRP A 341 24.09 -4.57 -11.18
N THR A 342 24.03 -4.44 -9.86
CA THR A 342 25.15 -3.92 -9.07
C THR A 342 25.46 -4.74 -7.83
N SER A 343 26.65 -4.51 -7.29
CA SER A 343 27.16 -5.09 -6.05
C SER A 343 27.81 -4.02 -5.18
N ASN A 344 27.90 -4.26 -3.88
CA ASN A 344 28.69 -3.46 -2.94
C ASN A 344 30.12 -4.02 -2.75
N SER A 345 30.48 -5.12 -3.43
CA SER A 345 31.83 -5.70 -3.39
C SER A 345 32.75 -4.98 -4.38
N ALA A 346 33.84 -4.37 -3.88
CA ALA A 346 34.79 -3.62 -4.70
C ALA A 346 35.49 -4.45 -5.80
N SER A 347 35.50 -5.78 -5.67
CA SER A 347 36.04 -6.69 -6.69
C SER A 347 35.01 -7.11 -7.75
N SER A 348 33.73 -6.76 -7.57
CA SER A 348 32.68 -7.10 -8.51
C SER A 348 32.74 -6.21 -9.75
N PRO A 349 32.53 -6.75 -10.97
CA PRO A 349 32.41 -5.93 -12.17
C PRO A 349 31.23 -4.96 -12.12
N GLY A 350 30.21 -5.24 -11.31
CA GLY A 350 29.07 -4.37 -11.06
C GLY A 350 29.21 -3.50 -9.81
N PHE A 351 30.43 -3.28 -9.29
CA PHE A 351 30.62 -2.47 -8.10
C PHE A 351 30.07 -1.05 -8.29
N GLN A 352 29.19 -0.64 -7.38
CA GLN A 352 28.72 0.74 -7.29
C GLN A 352 28.88 1.25 -5.86
N SER A 353 29.55 2.38 -5.70
CA SER A 353 29.80 2.99 -4.38
C SER A 353 28.51 3.39 -3.63
N LEU A 354 27.42 3.61 -4.38
CA LEU A 354 26.09 3.91 -3.82
C LEU A 354 25.32 2.66 -3.39
N ASN A 355 25.71 1.47 -3.86
CA ASN A 355 25.10 0.23 -3.40
C ASN A 355 25.68 -0.14 -2.04
N ALA A 356 24.86 -0.01 -0.99
CA ALA A 356 25.24 -0.36 0.37
C ALA A 356 24.74 -1.75 0.82
N TRP A 357 24.03 -2.49 -0.04
CA TRP A 357 23.18 -3.60 0.40
C TRP A 357 23.56 -4.98 -0.11
N GLY A 358 24.46 -5.07 -1.10
CA GLY A 358 24.94 -6.35 -1.63
C GLY A 358 24.61 -6.56 -3.09
N ASP A 359 24.74 -7.80 -3.53
CA ASP A 359 24.42 -8.23 -4.88
C ASP A 359 22.91 -8.12 -5.18
N HIS A 360 22.55 -8.05 -6.46
CA HIS A 360 21.16 -8.03 -6.94
C HIS A 360 20.33 -6.80 -6.53
N TYR A 361 21.02 -5.71 -6.18
CA TYR A 361 20.41 -4.38 -6.14
C TYR A 361 20.63 -3.73 -7.49
N TRP A 362 19.61 -3.81 -8.34
CA TRP A 362 19.61 -3.19 -9.65
C TRP A 362 19.48 -1.68 -9.50
N MET A 363 20.28 -0.92 -10.24
CA MET A 363 20.45 0.52 -10.06
C MET A 363 20.19 1.26 -11.37
N VAL A 364 19.55 2.41 -11.27
CA VAL A 364 19.59 3.45 -12.30
C VAL A 364 19.84 4.81 -11.63
N GLU A 365 20.58 5.66 -12.33
CA GLU A 365 20.84 7.03 -11.92
C GLU A 365 20.48 7.99 -13.06
N PHE A 366 19.76 9.06 -12.73
CA PHE A 366 19.40 10.11 -13.67
C PHE A 366 19.19 11.44 -12.94
N ASP A 367 19.32 12.54 -13.67
CA ASP A 367 18.94 13.87 -13.20
C ASP A 367 17.48 14.13 -13.60
N MET A 368 16.55 14.05 -12.64
CA MET A 368 15.10 14.16 -12.87
C MET A 368 14.61 15.59 -12.69
N ASP A 369 13.74 16.07 -13.56
CA ASP A 369 13.03 17.33 -13.37
C ASP A 369 11.88 17.17 -12.35
N CYS A 370 12.21 17.41 -11.08
CA CYS A 370 11.24 17.30 -9.99
C CYS A 370 10.16 18.39 -10.03
N SER A 371 10.29 19.42 -10.89
CA SER A 371 9.19 20.38 -11.11
C SER A 371 7.98 19.74 -11.77
N GLN A 372 8.18 18.59 -12.44
CA GLN A 372 7.14 17.79 -13.08
C GLN A 372 6.58 16.70 -12.14
N SER A 373 7.12 16.56 -10.92
CA SER A 373 6.61 15.63 -9.90
C SER A 373 5.32 16.15 -9.25
N GLU A 374 4.56 15.29 -8.58
CA GLU A 374 3.41 15.73 -7.77
C GLU A 374 3.78 15.72 -6.29
N ASN A 375 3.86 16.91 -5.68
CA ASN A 375 4.28 17.07 -4.28
C ASN A 375 5.64 16.42 -3.95
N GLY A 376 6.56 16.40 -4.91
CA GLY A 376 7.88 15.77 -4.75
C GLY A 376 7.86 14.24 -4.92
N TRP A 377 6.75 13.65 -5.36
CA TRP A 377 6.58 12.22 -5.56
C TRP A 377 6.46 11.86 -7.04
N PHE A 378 6.97 10.67 -7.35
CA PHE A 378 6.76 9.95 -8.59
C PHE A 378 6.63 8.46 -8.26
N GLU A 379 6.06 7.70 -9.17
CA GLU A 379 5.86 6.26 -9.02
C GLU A 379 6.70 5.47 -10.01
N VAL A 380 7.05 4.23 -9.66
CA VAL A 380 7.72 3.29 -10.55
C VAL A 380 7.20 1.88 -10.33
N LYS A 381 7.17 1.09 -11.40
CA LYS A 381 7.02 -0.36 -11.41
C LYS A 381 8.23 -0.98 -12.11
N SER A 382 8.75 -2.07 -11.56
CA SER A 382 9.86 -2.80 -12.18
C SER A 382 9.36 -3.89 -13.13
N PHE A 383 9.99 -4.05 -14.28
CA PHE A 383 9.69 -5.04 -15.30
C PHE A 383 10.90 -5.94 -15.54
N LEU A 384 10.72 -7.27 -15.46
CA LEU A 384 11.79 -8.26 -15.64
C LEU A 384 11.67 -8.90 -17.03
N THR A 385 12.76 -8.93 -17.78
CA THR A 385 12.88 -9.62 -19.08
C THR A 385 13.83 -10.81 -18.98
N ASN A 386 13.74 -11.75 -19.93
CA ASN A 386 14.60 -12.94 -20.03
C ASN A 386 15.35 -12.99 -21.36
#